data_AF-A0A0M8X4N1-F1
#
_entry.id   AF-A0A0M8X4N1-F1
#
_cell.length_a   1.000
_cell.length_b   1.000
_cell.length_c   1.000
_cell.angle_alpha   90.00
_cell.angle_beta   90.00
_cell.angle_gamma   90.00
#
_symmetry.space_group_name_H-M   'P 1'
#
loop_
_entity.id
_entity.type
_entity.pdbx_description
1 polymer ?
#
loop_
_entity_poly.entity_id
_entity_poly.type
_entity_poly.pdbx_seq_one_letter_code
_entity_poly.pdbx_strand_id
1 'polypeptide(L)'
;MSDYETLTVLLDAGADPDELCFGHTLLTHAIDVEGDGHLQSGHPLNTAATSIVLAYGADPWLPAADGETPLQVARHYSHEPAERLLRRWMARGEGAGVREEVGRL
;
A
#
# COMPACT_ATOMS: atom_id res chain seq x y z
N MET A 1 2.43 -19.78 11.60
CA MET A 1 2.23 -18.95 10.41
C MET A 1 2.79 -17.58 10.74
N SER A 2 3.54 -16.96 9.82
CA SER A 2 3.95 -15.56 9.98
C SER A 2 2.77 -14.63 9.73
N ASP A 3 2.89 -13.37 10.13
CA ASP A 3 1.85 -12.37 9.88
C ASP A 3 1.59 -12.18 8.38
N TYR A 4 2.64 -12.26 7.56
CA TYR A 4 2.52 -12.22 6.09
C TYR A 4 1.77 -13.43 5.50
N GLU A 5 1.96 -14.63 6.05
CA GLU A 5 1.20 -15.81 5.61
C GLU A 5 -0.28 -15.65 5.99
N THR A 6 -0.56 -15.16 7.19
CA THR A 6 -1.94 -14.87 7.62
C THR A 6 -2.58 -13.80 6.73
N LEU A 7 -1.86 -12.71 6.44
CA LEU A 7 -2.32 -11.63 5.57
C LEU A 7 -2.66 -12.15 4.17
N THR A 8 -1.77 -12.92 3.55
CA THR A 8 -2.02 -13.49 2.22
C THR A 8 -3.20 -14.46 2.21
N VAL A 9 -3.37 -15.31 3.23
CA VAL A 9 -4.54 -16.20 3.36
C VAL A 9 -5.85 -15.41 3.45
N LEU A 10 -5.87 -14.29 4.19
CA LEU A 10 -7.07 -13.44 4.30
C LEU A 10 -7.40 -12.77 2.96
N LEU A 11 -6.40 -12.23 2.27
CA LEU A 11 -6.59 -11.60 0.96
C LEU A 11 -7.01 -12.62 -0.12
N ASP A 12 -6.42 -13.82 -0.11
CA ASP A 12 -6.85 -14.95 -0.97
C ASP A 12 -8.29 -15.39 -0.69
N ALA A 13 -8.76 -15.26 0.55
CA ALA A 13 -10.15 -15.54 0.92
C ALA A 13 -11.13 -14.44 0.48
N GLY A 14 -10.66 -13.38 -0.17
CA GLY A 14 -11.47 -12.28 -0.68
C GLY A 14 -11.67 -11.13 0.28
N ALA A 15 -10.80 -10.96 1.29
CA ALA A 15 -10.75 -9.73 2.05
C ALA A 15 -10.44 -8.55 1.11
N ASP A 16 -11.15 -7.44 1.29
CA ASP A 16 -11.01 -6.27 0.43
C ASP A 16 -9.69 -5.53 0.77
N PRO A 17 -8.74 -5.42 -0.18
CA PRO A 17 -7.48 -4.73 0.07
C PRO A 17 -7.62 -3.22 0.31
N ASP A 18 -8.78 -2.64 -0.01
CA ASP A 18 -9.11 -1.23 0.21
C ASP A 18 -10.02 -1.01 1.44
N GLU A 19 -10.28 -2.05 2.23
CA GLU A 19 -11.13 -1.96 3.41
C GLU A 19 -10.60 -0.90 4.39
N LEU A 20 -11.51 -0.04 4.86
CA LEU A 20 -11.26 0.92 5.92
C LEU A 20 -11.50 0.27 7.28
N CYS A 21 -10.44 0.11 8.08
CA CYS A 21 -10.51 -0.41 9.45
C CYS A 21 -9.89 0.60 10.42
N PHE A 22 -10.63 1.00 11.46
CA PHE A 22 -10.20 2.01 12.43
C PHE A 22 -9.69 3.32 11.81
N GLY A 23 -10.20 3.68 10.62
CA GLY A 23 -9.82 4.89 9.91
C GLY A 23 -8.63 4.74 8.96
N HIS A 24 -7.97 3.58 8.90
CA HIS A 24 -6.90 3.30 7.96
C HIS A 24 -7.39 2.43 6.81
N THR A 25 -6.87 2.66 5.61
CA THR A 25 -6.90 1.62 4.56
C THR A 25 -5.87 0.56 4.93
N LEU A 26 -5.99 -0.64 4.37
CA LEU A 26 -4.98 -1.67 4.61
C LEU A 26 -3.58 -1.22 4.15
N LEU A 27 -3.50 -0.43 3.08
CA LEU A 27 -2.26 0.13 2.59
C LEU A 27 -1.66 1.20 3.51
N THR A 28 -2.44 2.14 4.06
CA THR A 28 -1.90 3.11 5.02
C THR A 28 -1.45 2.43 6.31
N HIS A 29 -2.19 1.42 6.77
CA HIS A 29 -1.81 0.65 7.95
C HIS A 29 -0.53 -0.17 7.74
N ALA A 30 -0.34 -0.78 6.57
CA ALA A 30 0.88 -1.52 6.27
C ALA A 30 2.14 -0.64 6.35
N ILE A 31 2.08 0.56 5.80
CA ILE A 31 3.19 1.54 5.82
C ILE A 31 3.44 2.04 7.25
N ASP A 32 2.36 2.30 7.99
CA ASP A 32 2.41 2.72 9.39
C ASP A 32 3.10 1.66 10.27
N VAL A 33 2.70 0.40 10.19
CA VAL A 33 3.31 -0.71 10.96
C VAL A 33 4.79 -0.90 10.61
N GLU A 34 5.17 -0.80 9.34
CA GLU A 34 6.57 -0.88 8.91
C GLU A 34 7.40 0.29 9.42
N GLY A 35 6.84 1.50 9.40
CA GLY A 35 7.47 2.74 9.87
C GLY A 35 7.61 2.81 11.39
N ASP A 36 6.52 2.59 12.13
CA ASP A 36 6.48 2.59 13.59
C ASP A 36 7.35 1.44 14.15
N GLY A 37 7.26 0.25 13.55
CA GLY A 37 8.12 -0.88 13.90
C GLY A 37 9.61 -0.56 13.73
N HIS A 38 9.99 0.18 12.68
CA HIS A 38 11.36 0.68 12.50
C HIS A 38 11.76 1.65 13.63
N LEU A 39 10.92 2.63 13.96
CA LEU A 39 11.22 3.62 15.00
C LEU A 39 11.38 2.99 16.39
N GLN A 40 10.55 1.99 16.71
CA GLN A 40 10.56 1.33 18.01
C GLN A 40 11.71 0.34 18.18
N SER A 41 12.00 -0.42 17.12
CA SER A 41 12.93 -1.54 17.21
C SER A 41 14.34 -1.23 16.68
N GLY A 42 14.50 -0.16 15.91
CA GLY A 42 15.73 0.18 15.18
C GLY A 42 16.08 -0.80 14.04
N HIS A 43 15.23 -1.78 13.76
CA HIS A 43 15.45 -2.71 12.65
C HIS A 43 15.28 -2.00 11.31
N PRO A 44 15.95 -2.45 10.23
CA PRO A 44 15.83 -1.79 8.93
C PRO A 44 14.38 -1.72 8.43
N LEU A 45 14.03 -0.59 7.81
CA LEU A 45 12.78 -0.43 7.06
C LEU A 45 12.66 -1.54 6.00
N ASN A 46 11.51 -2.18 5.93
CA ASN A 46 11.15 -3.18 4.92
C ASN A 46 9.83 -2.78 4.25
N THR A 47 9.41 -3.49 3.21
CA THR A 47 8.16 -3.19 2.49
C THR A 47 7.32 -4.44 2.30
N ALA A 48 7.44 -5.42 3.19
CA ALA A 48 6.82 -6.73 2.99
C ALA A 48 5.29 -6.65 3.00
N ALA A 49 4.70 -6.02 4.01
CA ALA A 49 3.25 -5.83 4.09
C ALA A 49 2.77 -4.91 2.97
N THR A 50 3.45 -3.77 2.77
CA THR A 50 3.14 -2.82 1.70
C THR A 50 3.15 -3.49 0.32
N SER A 51 4.12 -4.36 0.05
CA SER A 51 4.22 -5.06 -1.25
C SER A 51 3.11 -6.09 -1.43
N ILE A 52 2.71 -6.80 -0.36
CA ILE A 52 1.63 -7.78 -0.41
C ILE A 52 0.32 -7.08 -0.75
N VAL A 53 -0.08 -6.06 0.02
CA VAL A 53 -1.39 -5.42 -0.18
C VAL A 53 -1.49 -4.72 -1.55
N LEU A 54 -0.41 -4.12 -2.05
CA LEU A 54 -0.35 -3.59 -3.42
C LEU A 54 -0.49 -4.70 -4.48
N ALA A 55 0.15 -5.86 -4.26
CA ALA A 55 0.04 -6.98 -5.18
C ALA A 55 -1.38 -7.57 -5.25
N TYR A 56 -2.16 -7.44 -4.16
CA TYR A 56 -3.57 -7.83 -4.10
C TYR A 56 -4.53 -6.73 -4.56
N GLY A 57 -4.02 -5.57 -5.00
CA GLY A 57 -4.82 -4.54 -5.65
C GLY A 57 -5.22 -3.37 -4.78
N ALA A 58 -4.62 -3.18 -3.60
CA ALA A 58 -4.83 -1.98 -2.81
C ALA A 58 -4.54 -0.72 -3.64
N ASP A 59 -5.45 0.25 -3.63
CA ASP A 59 -5.36 1.50 -4.37
C ASP A 59 -4.30 2.42 -3.73
N PRO A 60 -3.19 2.74 -4.44
CA PRO A 60 -2.13 3.59 -3.91
C PRO A 60 -2.52 5.08 -3.78
N TRP A 61 -3.68 5.48 -4.29
CA TRP A 61 -4.24 6.82 -4.18
C TRP A 61 -5.31 6.94 -3.10
N LEU A 62 -5.86 5.83 -2.59
CA LEU A 62 -6.96 5.86 -1.63
C LEU A 62 -6.45 6.36 -0.26
N PRO A 63 -6.95 7.51 0.24
CA PRO A 63 -6.53 8.03 1.54
C PRO A 63 -7.22 7.30 2.69
N ALA A 64 -6.60 7.37 3.87
CA ALA A 64 -7.23 7.06 5.13
C ALA A 64 -8.43 8.00 5.42
N ALA A 65 -9.21 7.68 6.44
CA ALA A 65 -10.43 8.43 6.79
C ALA A 65 -10.17 9.89 7.21
N ASP A 66 -8.96 10.20 7.68
CA ASP A 66 -8.50 11.55 7.99
C ASP A 66 -7.94 12.31 6.76
N GLY A 67 -7.92 11.66 5.60
CA GLY A 67 -7.41 12.21 4.35
C GLY A 67 -5.93 11.94 4.11
N GLU A 68 -5.21 11.26 5.01
CA GLU A 68 -3.80 10.97 4.80
C GLU A 68 -3.60 9.90 3.72
N THR A 69 -2.87 10.25 2.66
CA THR A 69 -2.56 9.34 1.56
C THR A 69 -1.43 8.38 1.92
N PRO A 70 -1.34 7.19 1.30
CA PRO A 70 -0.22 6.26 1.49
C PRO A 70 1.16 6.92 1.33
N LEU A 71 1.30 7.85 0.37
CA LEU A 71 2.56 8.55 0.15
C LEU A 71 2.88 9.56 1.26
N GLN A 72 1.87 10.15 1.91
CA GLN A 72 2.07 11.03 3.07
C GLN A 72 2.50 10.22 4.30
N VAL A 73 1.87 9.07 4.58
CA VAL A 73 2.29 8.16 5.66
C VAL A 73 3.73 7.71 5.45
N ALA A 74 4.11 7.31 4.23
CA ALA A 74 5.48 6.90 3.93
C ALA A 74 6.49 8.03 4.19
N ARG A 75 6.15 9.28 3.84
CA ARG A 75 6.99 10.45 4.12
C ARG A 75 7.08 10.77 5.61
N HIS A 76 5.99 10.62 6.35
CA HIS A 76 5.96 10.84 7.81
C HIS A 76 7.06 10.03 8.50
N TYR A 77 7.20 8.76 8.12
CA TYR A 77 8.20 7.84 8.67
C TYR A 77 9.58 7.91 8.00
N SER A 78 9.78 8.81 7.02
CA SER A 78 10.97 8.78 6.13
C SER A 78 11.18 7.40 5.50
N HIS A 79 10.07 6.73 5.15
CA HIS A 79 10.02 5.36 4.66
C HIS A 79 10.39 5.29 3.17
N GLU A 80 11.62 5.65 2.86
CA GLU A 80 12.20 5.72 1.51
C GLU A 80 11.92 4.49 0.62
N PRO A 81 12.04 3.23 1.11
CA PRO A 81 11.63 2.06 0.33
C PRO A 81 10.16 2.05 -0.12
N ALA A 82 9.22 2.37 0.78
CA ALA A 82 7.79 2.42 0.49
C ALA A 82 7.46 3.58 -0.46
N GLU A 83 8.07 4.76 -0.26
CA GLU A 83 7.91 5.90 -1.19
C GLU A 83 8.29 5.52 -2.63
N ARG A 84 9.44 4.87 -2.82
CA ARG A 84 9.87 4.43 -4.15
C ARG A 84 8.95 3.37 -4.74
N LEU A 85 8.46 2.44 -3.91
CA LEU A 85 7.53 1.39 -4.34
C LEU A 85 6.21 2.00 -4.81
N LEU A 86 5.60 2.86 -4.00
CA LEU A 86 4.35 3.57 -4.32
C LEU A 86 4.47 4.37 -5.61
N ARG A 87 5.55 5.18 -5.76
CA ARG A 87 5.78 5.96 -6.99
C ARG A 87 5.89 5.08 -8.23
N ARG A 88 6.54 3.92 -8.13
CA ARG A 88 6.64 2.95 -9.24
C ARG A 88 5.29 2.33 -9.56
N TRP A 89 4.45 2.05 -8.57
CA TRP A 89 3.10 1.55 -8.78
C TRP A 89 2.20 2.59 -9.45
N MET A 90 2.18 3.82 -8.94
CA MET A 90 1.39 4.92 -9.52
C MET A 90 1.77 5.21 -10.97
N ALA A 91 3.07 5.29 -11.27
CA ALA A 91 3.55 5.51 -12.64
C ALA A 91 3.14 4.40 -13.64
N ARG A 92 2.89 3.17 -13.15
CA ARG A 92 2.37 2.07 -13.98
C ARG A 92 0.87 2.20 -14.24
N GLY A 93 0.10 2.62 -13.24
CA GLY A 93 -1.34 2.84 -13.39
C GLY A 93 -1.65 4.01 -14.33
N GLU A 94 -0.89 5.10 -14.26
CA GLU A 94 -1.01 6.24 -15.17
C GLU A 94 -0.68 5.86 -16.63
N GLY A 95 0.26 4.94 -16.85
CA GLY A 95 0.61 4.44 -18.18
C GLY A 95 -0.39 3.44 -18.79
N ALA A 96 -1.21 2.79 -17.95
CA ALA A 96 -2.24 1.85 -18.40
C ALA A 96 -3.52 2.56 -18.88
N GLY A 97 -3.84 3.73 -18.33
CA GLY A 97 -5.02 4.53 -18.69
C GLY A 97 -4.98 5.20 -20.07
N VAL A 98 -3.82 5.21 -20.76
CA VAL A 98 -3.64 5.89 -22.07
C VAL A 98 -3.94 4.96 -23.26
N ARG A 99 -4.40 3.71 -23.04
CA ARG A 99 -4.56 2.69 -24.11
C ARG A 99 -5.98 2.21 -24.42
N GLU A 100 -7.03 2.89 -23.93
CA GLU A 100 -8.44 2.49 -24.22
C GLU A 100 -9.27 3.56 -24.98
N GLU A 101 -8.66 4.41 -25.82
CA GLU A 101 -9.40 5.36 -26.66
C GLU A 101 -8.96 5.41 -28.14
N VAL A 102 -8.59 4.27 -28.73
CA VAL A 102 -8.37 4.17 -30.19
C VAL A 102 -9.03 2.91 -30.74
N GLY A 103 -10.34 2.98 -30.96
CA GLY A 103 -11.10 1.85 -31.50
C GLY A 103 -12.60 2.02 -31.64
N ARG A 104 -13.10 3.23 -31.98
CA ARG A 104 -14.45 3.39 -32.55
C ARG A 104 -14.45 4.43 -33.67
N LEU A 105 -14.29 3.95 -34.89
CA LEU A 105 -14.81 4.56 -36.11
C LEU A 105 -15.61 3.49 -36.85
#